data_AF-A0A943MPB4-F1
#
_entry.id   AF-A0A943MPB4-F1
#
_cell.length_a   1.000
_cell.length_b   1.000
_cell.length_c   1.000
_cell.angle_alpha   90.00
_cell.angle_beta   90.00
_cell.angle_gamma   90.00
#
_symmetry.space_group_name_H-M   'P 1'
#
loop_
_entity.id
_entity.type
_entity.pdbx_description
1 polymer ?
#
loop_
_entity_poly.entity_id
_entity_poly.type
_entity_poly.pdbx_seq_one_letter_code
_entity_poly.pdbx_strand_id
1 'polypeptide(L)'
;MRRQISMNENWYFQRQDCGAALTLDYGEAVSLPHTWNAKDGQDGGNDYYRGACWYAKKFASPALTGAEEAWLEFRAVAMTAEIFVNGEKLICHKGGYSTFRVNITPVLKEGENLLAVRADNGKNREVYPQKADFTFYGGIYRDVYLLVVPAAHFALGHNGGPGVKVTPVLSGDLGSAEVLVEAWVEGFQQNVRFTLDGKIQDARVMDGHAQSMFCLENVHLWNGVADPYLYTVKAELESGDCVEAAFGCRTIGFDAEKGFVLNGRPYRLCGAARHQDRQGIGNALTKQEHNEDMALLREMGANTVRLAHYQHDQYFYDLCDRYGLIVWAEIPYITEHMPEARENTLSQMTELIVQNYNHPSIVCWGLSNEITAAGGVSEDMRENHRLLNELCHQLDGTRPTVMAHAFMLDMNDPFVMFADIRSY
;
A
#
# COMPACT_ATOMS: atom_id res chain seq x y z
N MET A 1 -2.29 -25.13 -4.19
CA MET A 1 -3.23 -24.04 -3.82
C MET A 1 -2.57 -23.15 -2.79
N ARG A 2 -2.73 -21.83 -2.93
CA ARG A 2 -2.19 -20.83 -1.99
C ARG A 2 -2.81 -20.97 -0.60
N ARG A 3 -1.97 -20.91 0.41
CA ARG A 3 -2.35 -20.89 1.84
C ARG A 3 -1.72 -19.67 2.49
N GLN A 4 -2.49 -18.97 3.29
CA GLN A 4 -2.06 -17.80 4.06
C GLN A 4 -2.23 -18.11 5.55
N ILE A 5 -1.13 -18.07 6.29
CA ILE A 5 -1.09 -18.40 7.71
C ILE A 5 -0.73 -17.12 8.46
N SER A 6 -1.60 -16.68 9.38
CA SER A 6 -1.29 -15.52 10.23
C SER A 6 -0.10 -15.83 11.13
N MET A 7 0.83 -14.88 11.20
CA MET A 7 2.02 -14.94 12.04
C MET A 7 1.92 -13.96 13.20
N ASN A 8 0.74 -13.40 13.51
CA ASN A 8 0.60 -12.27 14.43
C ASN A 8 0.83 -12.61 15.91
N GLU A 9 0.58 -13.85 16.33
CA GLU A 9 0.65 -14.24 17.73
C GLU A 9 2.05 -14.68 18.16
N ASN A 10 2.35 -14.59 19.46
CA ASN A 10 3.54 -15.16 20.10
C ASN A 10 4.87 -14.62 19.53
N TRP A 11 5.02 -13.30 19.47
CA TRP A 11 6.30 -12.64 19.25
C TRP A 11 6.96 -12.29 20.58
N TYR A 12 8.27 -12.29 20.61
CA TYR A 12 9.07 -11.70 21.67
C TYR A 12 9.65 -10.39 21.16
N PHE A 13 9.51 -9.33 21.94
CA PHE A 13 9.91 -7.98 21.58
C PHE A 13 10.96 -7.44 22.54
N GLN A 14 11.96 -6.74 21.99
CA GLN A 14 12.96 -6.00 22.75
C GLN A 14 13.04 -4.57 22.24
N ARG A 15 12.81 -3.61 23.15
CA ARG A 15 12.90 -2.18 22.88
C ARG A 15 14.35 -1.67 22.92
N GLN A 16 15.25 -2.37 22.24
CA GLN A 16 16.67 -2.07 22.12
C GLN A 16 17.30 -2.87 20.97
N ASP A 17 18.38 -2.36 20.38
CA ASP A 17 19.12 -3.03 19.31
C ASP A 17 20.08 -4.10 19.87
N CYS A 18 19.53 -5.16 20.48
CA CYS A 18 20.32 -6.20 21.15
C CYS A 18 20.57 -7.46 20.32
N GLY A 19 19.95 -7.57 19.14
CA GLY A 19 19.99 -8.76 18.29
C GLY A 19 18.92 -9.80 18.62
N ALA A 20 18.71 -10.70 17.66
CA ALA A 20 17.65 -11.72 17.69
C ALA A 20 17.77 -12.70 18.88
N ALA A 21 18.99 -13.11 19.25
CA ALA A 21 19.21 -14.13 20.30
C ALA A 21 18.70 -13.65 21.67
N LEU A 22 19.11 -12.44 22.10
CA LEU A 22 18.67 -11.87 23.37
C LEU A 22 17.16 -11.60 23.40
N THR A 23 16.56 -11.39 22.23
CA THR A 23 15.13 -11.14 22.09
C THR A 23 14.28 -12.35 22.47
N LEU A 24 14.70 -13.56 22.10
CA LEU A 24 13.98 -14.78 22.49
C LEU A 24 14.06 -15.08 23.99
N ASP A 25 15.21 -14.83 24.60
CA ASP A 25 15.47 -15.23 25.99
C ASP A 25 14.87 -14.25 27.01
N TYR A 26 14.76 -12.97 26.66
CA TYR A 26 14.40 -11.89 27.60
C TYR A 26 13.36 -10.91 27.06
N GLY A 27 12.81 -11.15 25.87
CA GLY A 27 11.83 -10.26 25.25
C GLY A 27 10.46 -10.29 25.92
N GLU A 28 9.71 -9.20 25.79
CA GLU A 28 8.31 -9.11 26.18
C GLU A 28 7.44 -9.84 25.14
N ALA A 29 6.49 -10.65 25.60
CA ALA A 29 5.54 -11.30 24.71
C ALA A 29 4.54 -10.27 24.15
N VAL A 30 4.44 -10.17 22.83
CA VAL A 30 3.52 -9.27 22.14
C VAL A 30 2.80 -9.99 21.00
N SER A 31 1.63 -9.48 20.64
CA SER A 31 0.91 -9.87 19.44
C SER A 31 0.80 -8.69 18.47
N LEU A 32 0.77 -9.00 17.19
CA LEU A 32 0.62 -8.01 16.13
C LEU A 32 -0.86 -7.73 15.86
N PRO A 33 -1.23 -6.51 15.44
CA PRO A 33 -0.36 -5.36 15.20
C PRO A 33 0.24 -4.78 16.49
N HIS A 34 1.50 -4.32 16.44
CA HIS A 34 2.20 -3.79 17.60
C HIS A 34 3.07 -2.57 17.27
N THR A 35 3.04 -1.56 18.14
CA THR A 35 3.99 -0.46 18.17
C THR A 35 4.52 -0.22 19.58
N TRP A 36 5.83 0.03 19.70
CA TRP A 36 6.42 0.40 20.99
C TRP A 36 6.15 1.87 21.37
N ASN A 37 5.50 2.63 20.48
CA ASN A 37 5.19 4.04 20.66
C ASN A 37 3.72 4.33 20.98
N ALA A 38 2.91 3.31 21.32
CA ALA A 38 1.49 3.50 21.62
C ALA A 38 1.22 4.45 22.80
N LYS A 39 2.18 4.57 23.73
CA LYS A 39 2.09 5.42 24.91
C LYS A 39 2.90 6.72 24.76
N ASP A 40 4.22 6.60 24.63
CA ASP A 40 5.13 7.76 24.58
C ASP A 40 5.00 8.58 23.29
N GLY A 41 4.37 8.01 22.26
CA GLY A 41 4.04 8.71 21.02
C GLY A 41 2.83 9.63 21.12
N GLN A 42 2.12 9.64 22.25
CA GLN A 42 0.81 10.31 22.41
C GLN A 42 0.69 11.11 23.72
N ASP A 43 1.74 11.23 24.53
CA ASP A 43 1.73 11.90 25.83
C ASP A 43 2.47 13.27 25.85
N GLY A 44 3.03 13.69 24.72
CA GLY A 44 3.68 15.01 24.55
C GLY A 44 5.20 14.92 24.61
N GLY A 45 5.89 15.99 25.00
CA GLY A 45 7.33 15.98 25.27
C GLY A 45 8.28 15.92 24.06
N ASN A 46 7.83 15.40 22.91
CA ASN A 46 8.66 15.12 21.73
C ASN A 46 9.86 14.21 22.07
N ASP A 47 9.64 13.24 22.95
CA ASP A 47 10.64 12.34 23.52
C ASP A 47 10.33 10.85 23.32
N TYR A 48 9.33 10.53 22.47
CA TYR A 48 9.04 9.16 22.07
C TYR A 48 10.28 8.46 21.54
N TYR A 49 10.47 7.20 21.94
CA TYR A 49 11.68 6.47 21.57
C TYR A 49 11.74 6.22 20.07
N ARG A 50 12.87 6.64 19.49
CA ARG A 50 13.23 6.39 18.10
C ARG A 50 14.55 5.64 18.01
N GLY A 51 14.53 4.48 17.38
CA GLY A 51 15.71 3.63 17.20
C GLY A 51 15.32 2.21 16.83
N ALA A 52 16.33 1.36 16.72
CA ALA A 52 16.13 -0.03 16.38
C ALA A 52 15.65 -0.85 17.57
N CYS A 53 14.62 -1.65 17.31
CA CYS A 53 14.08 -2.68 18.18
C CYS A 53 14.06 -4.01 17.45
N TRP A 54 13.95 -5.10 18.21
CA TRP A 54 13.88 -6.45 17.67
C TRP A 54 12.57 -7.13 18.02
N TYR A 55 12.04 -7.87 17.04
CA TYR A 55 11.00 -8.88 17.20
C TYR A 55 11.59 -10.23 16.84
N ALA A 56 11.32 -11.26 17.65
CA ALA A 56 11.73 -12.62 17.38
C ALA A 56 10.58 -13.60 17.60
N LYS A 57 10.45 -14.59 16.73
CA LYS A 57 9.41 -15.59 16.78
C LYS A 57 9.92 -16.92 16.27
N LYS A 58 9.67 -17.97 17.04
CA LYS A 58 9.82 -19.35 16.57
C LYS A 58 8.56 -19.78 15.83
N PHE A 59 8.73 -20.50 14.74
CA PHE A 59 7.63 -21.07 13.96
C PHE A 59 8.01 -22.44 13.40
N ALA A 60 7.04 -23.33 13.28
CA ALA A 60 7.25 -24.60 12.62
C ALA A 60 7.36 -24.40 11.11
N SER A 61 8.27 -25.13 10.48
CA SER A 61 8.39 -25.19 9.02
C SER A 61 7.02 -25.59 8.44
N PRO A 62 6.49 -24.85 7.46
CA PRO A 62 5.25 -25.25 6.81
C PRO A 62 5.45 -26.61 6.14
N ALA A 63 4.41 -27.45 6.14
CA ALA A 63 4.40 -28.67 5.35
C ALA A 63 4.37 -28.28 3.85
N LEU A 64 5.55 -28.17 3.26
CA LEU A 64 5.76 -27.95 1.83
C LEU A 64 5.73 -29.31 1.13
N THR A 65 4.86 -29.44 0.14
CA THR A 65 5.01 -30.47 -0.89
C THR A 65 6.18 -30.08 -1.80
N GLY A 66 6.85 -31.03 -2.45
CA GLY A 66 8.09 -30.77 -3.21
C GLY A 66 8.00 -29.79 -4.39
N ALA A 67 6.84 -29.16 -4.62
CA ALA A 67 6.61 -28.13 -5.63
C ALA A 67 5.89 -26.90 -5.05
N GLU A 68 6.18 -26.55 -3.79
CA GLU A 68 5.68 -25.33 -3.11
C GLU A 68 6.83 -24.45 -2.62
N GLU A 69 6.55 -23.16 -2.50
CA GLU A 69 7.41 -22.14 -1.91
C GLU A 69 6.77 -21.55 -0.65
N ALA A 70 7.61 -21.08 0.26
CA ALA A 70 7.23 -20.34 1.45
C ALA A 70 7.74 -18.90 1.37
N TRP A 71 6.85 -17.95 1.61
CA TRP A 71 7.14 -16.51 1.60
C TRP A 71 6.64 -15.86 2.88
N LEU A 72 7.37 -14.88 3.38
CA LEU A 72 6.85 -13.96 4.40
C LEU A 72 6.28 -12.72 3.73
N GLU A 73 5.10 -12.31 4.16
CA GLU A 73 4.46 -11.05 3.79
C GLU A 73 4.33 -10.17 5.03
N PHE A 74 4.89 -8.97 4.97
CA PHE A 74 4.75 -7.94 5.99
C PHE A 74 3.87 -6.84 5.42
N ARG A 75 2.72 -6.57 6.04
CA ARG A 75 1.78 -5.55 5.55
C ARG A 75 2.24 -4.12 5.82
N ALA A 76 3.07 -3.92 6.86
CA ALA A 76 3.89 -2.74 7.09
C ALA A 76 4.82 -2.96 8.30
N VAL A 77 6.03 -2.41 8.23
CA VAL A 77 6.96 -2.34 9.36
C VAL A 77 7.60 -0.95 9.38
N ALA A 78 7.34 -0.17 10.43
CA ALA A 78 7.81 1.21 10.51
C ALA A 78 9.19 1.32 11.18
N MET A 79 10.19 1.99 10.59
CA MET A 79 10.22 2.62 9.24
C MET A 79 11.19 1.92 8.27
N THR A 80 12.26 1.32 8.81
CA THR A 80 13.16 0.42 8.09
C THR A 80 13.12 -0.95 8.74
N ALA A 81 12.97 -2.00 7.94
CA ALA A 81 12.90 -3.37 8.42
C ALA A 81 14.00 -4.24 7.82
N GLU A 82 14.69 -5.00 8.67
CA GLU A 82 15.61 -6.05 8.22
C GLU A 82 15.07 -7.41 8.66
N ILE A 83 14.92 -8.33 7.70
CA ILE A 83 14.30 -9.63 7.93
C ILE A 83 15.37 -10.71 7.98
N PHE A 84 15.34 -11.50 9.04
CA PHE A 84 16.25 -12.62 9.26
C PHE A 84 15.47 -13.92 9.47
N VAL A 85 15.94 -14.99 8.83
CA VAL A 85 15.46 -16.34 9.11
C VAL A 85 16.65 -17.22 9.46
N ASN A 86 16.58 -17.91 10.59
CA ASN A 86 17.64 -18.79 11.08
C ASN A 86 19.03 -18.12 11.20
N GLY A 87 19.04 -16.81 11.45
CA GLY A 87 20.25 -15.99 11.56
C GLY A 87 20.75 -15.39 10.25
N GLU A 88 20.19 -15.78 9.11
CA GLU A 88 20.54 -15.23 7.80
C GLU A 88 19.68 -14.00 7.48
N LYS A 89 20.33 -12.88 7.12
CA LYS A 89 19.65 -11.66 6.66
C LYS A 89 19.19 -11.85 5.22
N LEU A 90 17.89 -11.74 4.97
CA LEU A 90 17.31 -11.96 3.64
C LEU A 90 17.12 -10.65 2.87
N ILE A 91 16.48 -9.66 3.50
CA ILE A 91 16.17 -8.37 2.87
C ILE A 91 16.28 -7.21 3.86
N CYS A 92 16.39 -6.00 3.31
CA CYS A 92 16.17 -4.73 4.00
C CYS A 92 15.10 -3.94 3.23
N HIS A 93 14.02 -3.55 3.90
CA HIS A 93 12.94 -2.74 3.34
C HIS A 93 12.97 -1.34 3.98
N LYS A 94 12.93 -0.30 3.14
CA LYS A 94 12.99 1.11 3.55
C LYS A 94 11.68 1.80 3.20
N GLY A 95 10.72 1.83 4.13
CA GLY A 95 9.40 2.40 3.94
C GLY A 95 8.42 1.86 4.96
N GLY A 96 7.79 2.74 5.75
CA GLY A 96 6.99 2.30 6.89
C GLY A 96 5.55 1.90 6.58
N TYR A 97 5.10 1.89 5.32
CA TYR A 97 3.67 1.97 5.01
C TYR A 97 3.16 1.02 3.94
N SER A 98 4.08 0.40 3.22
CA SER A 98 3.83 -0.49 2.09
C SER A 98 4.00 -1.94 2.51
N THR A 99 3.31 -2.82 1.79
CA THR A 99 3.51 -4.27 1.90
C THR A 99 4.82 -4.66 1.23
N PHE A 100 5.58 -5.58 1.83
CA PHE A 100 6.74 -6.20 1.18
C PHE A 100 6.79 -7.69 1.50
N ARG A 101 7.49 -8.45 0.64
CA ARG A 101 7.58 -9.91 0.74
C ARG A 101 8.98 -10.41 0.54
N VAL A 102 9.27 -11.59 1.09
CA VAL A 102 10.54 -12.28 0.91
C VAL A 102 10.33 -13.79 0.82
N ASN A 103 10.95 -14.41 -0.17
CA ASN A 103 10.98 -15.87 -0.31
C ASN A 103 11.93 -16.44 0.75
N ILE A 104 11.40 -17.31 1.61
CA ILE A 104 12.18 -17.95 2.69
C ILE A 104 12.47 -19.42 2.41
N THR A 105 11.95 -19.97 1.31
CA THR A 105 12.11 -21.38 0.92
C THR A 105 13.58 -21.86 1.01
N PRO A 106 14.58 -21.11 0.49
CA PRO A 106 15.96 -21.59 0.49
C PRO A 106 16.62 -21.71 1.86
N VAL A 107 16.09 -21.01 2.87
CA VAL A 107 16.70 -20.89 4.21
C VAL A 107 15.89 -21.61 5.30
N LEU A 108 14.75 -22.20 4.94
CA LEU A 108 13.93 -23.00 5.84
C LEU A 108 14.65 -24.29 6.22
N LYS A 109 14.54 -24.63 7.51
CA LYS A 109 14.97 -25.90 8.09
C LYS A 109 13.76 -26.76 8.39
N GLU A 110 13.95 -28.08 8.41
CA GLU A 110 12.93 -28.99 8.96
C GLU A 110 12.70 -28.69 10.45
N GLY A 111 11.45 -28.86 10.92
CA GLY A 111 11.10 -28.60 12.32
C GLY A 111 10.97 -27.11 12.63
N GLU A 112 11.64 -26.63 13.67
CA GLU A 112 11.52 -25.26 14.16
C GLU A 112 12.47 -24.29 13.43
N ASN A 113 11.94 -23.13 13.06
CA ASN A 113 12.66 -22.02 12.44
C ASN A 113 12.55 -20.77 13.30
N LEU A 114 13.56 -19.90 13.22
CA LEU A 114 13.56 -18.61 13.89
C LEU A 114 13.38 -17.48 12.87
N LEU A 115 12.29 -16.73 13.00
CA LEU A 115 12.10 -15.44 12.34
C LEU A 115 12.54 -14.33 13.30
N ALA A 116 13.41 -13.44 12.84
CA ALA A 116 13.74 -12.22 13.55
C ALA A 116 13.62 -10.99 12.64
N VAL A 117 13.13 -9.90 13.20
CA VAL A 117 12.90 -8.65 12.48
C VAL A 117 13.51 -7.51 13.29
N ARG A 118 14.46 -6.80 12.69
CA ARG A 118 14.96 -5.53 13.22
C ARG A 118 14.14 -4.41 12.60
N ALA A 119 13.35 -3.71 13.42
CA ALA A 119 12.54 -2.57 13.00
C ALA A 119 13.13 -1.28 13.57
N ASP A 120 13.34 -0.26 12.74
CA ASP A 120 14.03 0.98 13.10
C ASP A 120 13.24 2.20 12.59
N ASN A 121 12.78 3.05 13.51
CA ASN A 121 12.15 4.35 13.21
C ASN A 121 13.08 5.54 13.55
N GLY A 122 14.38 5.27 13.71
CA GLY A 122 15.42 6.23 14.03
C GLY A 122 15.55 7.37 13.02
N LYS A 123 16.25 8.43 13.43
CA LYS A 123 16.54 9.59 12.57
C LYS A 123 17.56 9.20 11.50
N ASN A 124 17.29 9.57 10.25
CA ASN A 124 18.22 9.41 9.13
C ASN A 124 17.90 10.45 8.04
N ARG A 125 18.60 10.39 6.89
CA ARG A 125 18.36 11.29 5.73
C ARG A 125 17.90 10.56 4.46
N GLU A 126 17.60 9.27 4.56
CA GLU A 126 17.34 8.40 3.40
C GLU A 126 15.89 7.89 3.32
N VAL A 127 15.15 7.89 4.43
CA VAL A 127 13.82 7.27 4.51
C VAL A 127 12.80 8.27 5.04
N TYR A 128 11.84 8.65 4.21
CA TYR A 128 10.71 9.48 4.63
C TYR A 128 9.68 8.70 5.44
N PRO A 129 8.99 9.36 6.41
CA PRO A 129 9.13 10.76 6.83
C PRO A 129 10.24 10.98 7.88
N GLN A 130 10.77 12.20 7.95
CA GLN A 130 11.75 12.59 8.99
C GLN A 130 11.38 13.88 9.75
N LYS A 131 10.48 14.69 9.20
CA LYS A 131 9.94 15.91 9.79
C LYS A 131 8.49 16.05 9.35
N ALA A 132 7.55 16.00 10.29
CA ALA A 132 6.12 16.13 10.06
C ALA A 132 5.41 16.33 11.41
N ASP A 133 4.14 16.73 11.36
CA ASP A 133 3.29 16.93 12.54
C ASP A 133 2.48 15.68 12.92
N PHE A 134 3.13 14.51 12.93
CA PHE A 134 2.56 13.26 13.43
C PHE A 134 3.66 12.37 13.99
N THR A 135 3.30 11.49 14.92
CA THR A 135 4.25 10.55 15.52
C THR A 135 4.66 9.45 14.54
N PHE A 136 5.96 9.20 14.44
CA PHE A 136 6.52 8.11 13.63
C PHE A 136 6.56 6.81 14.43
N TYR A 137 5.37 6.26 14.73
CA TYR A 137 5.21 5.05 15.52
C TYR A 137 6.02 3.88 14.91
N GLY A 138 7.01 3.38 15.64
CA GLY A 138 7.84 2.26 15.18
C GLY A 138 7.26 0.90 15.53
N GLY A 139 7.52 -0.11 14.70
CA GLY A 139 7.11 -1.50 14.96
C GLY A 139 6.49 -2.22 13.78
N ILE A 140 6.09 -3.46 14.02
CA ILE A 140 5.32 -4.28 13.09
C ILE A 140 3.83 -4.00 13.36
N TYR A 141 3.37 -2.84 12.89
CA TYR A 141 2.04 -2.32 13.25
C TYR A 141 0.92 -2.79 12.32
N ARG A 142 1.21 -3.66 11.35
CA ARG A 142 0.22 -4.38 10.55
C ARG A 142 0.55 -5.87 10.50
N ASP A 143 -0.38 -6.64 9.96
CA ASP A 143 -0.30 -8.09 9.90
C ASP A 143 0.98 -8.63 9.24
N VAL A 144 1.39 -9.81 9.70
CA VAL A 144 2.42 -10.63 9.07
C VAL A 144 1.81 -11.98 8.70
N TYR A 145 2.11 -12.45 7.50
CA TYR A 145 1.63 -13.73 6.99
C TYR A 145 2.78 -14.59 6.49
N LEU A 146 2.68 -15.89 6.74
CA LEU A 146 3.43 -16.92 6.02
C LEU A 146 2.55 -17.41 4.87
N LEU A 147 2.98 -17.16 3.64
CA LEU A 147 2.34 -17.62 2.43
C LEU A 147 3.00 -18.93 1.99
N VAL A 148 2.19 -19.95 1.71
CA VAL A 148 2.63 -21.17 1.04
C VAL A 148 1.95 -21.22 -0.32
N VAL A 149 2.73 -21.21 -1.38
CA VAL A 149 2.26 -21.13 -2.76
C VAL A 149 2.87 -22.25 -3.60
N PRO A 150 2.24 -22.71 -4.69
CA PRO A 150 2.90 -23.60 -5.63
C PRO A 150 4.14 -22.93 -6.26
N ALA A 151 5.08 -23.71 -6.79
CA ALA A 151 6.27 -23.19 -7.47
C ALA A 151 5.92 -22.27 -8.65
N ALA A 152 4.82 -22.56 -9.36
CA ALA A 152 4.23 -21.61 -10.30
C ALA A 152 3.06 -20.87 -9.64
N HIS A 153 3.20 -19.56 -9.46
CA HIS A 153 2.29 -18.74 -8.68
C HIS A 153 2.22 -17.31 -9.21
N PHE A 154 1.20 -16.55 -8.84
CA PHE A 154 1.14 -15.12 -9.14
C PHE A 154 2.22 -14.37 -8.37
N ALA A 155 2.86 -13.43 -9.05
CA ALA A 155 4.08 -12.77 -8.58
C ALA A 155 3.91 -12.17 -7.18
N LEU A 156 4.84 -12.53 -6.29
CA LEU A 156 4.89 -12.06 -4.91
C LEU A 156 5.97 -10.99 -4.73
N GLY A 157 7.04 -11.04 -5.54
CA GLY A 157 8.18 -10.13 -5.45
C GLY A 157 8.02 -8.77 -6.13
N HIS A 158 6.91 -8.54 -6.84
CA HIS A 158 6.69 -7.30 -7.59
C HIS A 158 6.14 -6.17 -6.69
N ASN A 159 7.02 -5.50 -5.93
CA ASN A 159 6.71 -4.33 -5.08
C ASN A 159 5.52 -4.56 -4.13
N GLY A 160 5.36 -5.78 -3.59
CA GLY A 160 4.26 -6.13 -2.69
C GLY A 160 2.87 -6.18 -3.34
N GLY A 161 2.78 -6.04 -4.67
CA GLY A 161 1.52 -6.01 -5.41
C GLY A 161 0.70 -7.30 -5.34
N PRO A 162 -0.57 -7.26 -5.79
CA PRO A 162 -1.48 -8.42 -5.74
C PRO A 162 -1.25 -9.44 -6.86
N GLY A 163 -0.34 -9.18 -7.81
CA GLY A 163 -0.06 -10.05 -8.96
C GLY A 163 -1.08 -9.94 -10.10
N VAL A 164 -2.13 -9.13 -9.94
CA VAL A 164 -3.15 -8.84 -10.96
C VAL A 164 -3.46 -7.35 -11.03
N LYS A 165 -3.62 -6.80 -12.23
CA LYS A 165 -3.95 -5.39 -12.48
C LYS A 165 -5.15 -5.32 -13.42
N VAL A 166 -6.11 -4.45 -13.09
CA VAL A 166 -7.38 -4.34 -13.82
C VAL A 166 -7.62 -2.89 -14.25
N THR A 167 -7.78 -2.69 -15.55
CA THR A 167 -7.96 -1.36 -16.14
C THR A 167 -9.26 -1.32 -16.96
N PRO A 168 -10.37 -0.82 -16.37
CA PRO A 168 -11.62 -0.61 -17.11
C PRO A 168 -11.58 0.70 -17.91
N VAL A 169 -11.99 0.63 -19.18
CA VAL A 169 -12.18 1.77 -20.08
C VAL A 169 -13.62 1.77 -20.56
N LEU A 170 -14.39 2.79 -20.19
CA LEU A 170 -15.80 2.91 -20.55
C LEU A 170 -16.01 3.52 -21.93
N SER A 171 -17.08 3.09 -22.60
CA SER A 171 -17.62 3.75 -23.78
C SER A 171 -18.07 5.19 -23.46
N GLY A 172 -18.18 6.04 -24.50
CA GLY A 172 -18.59 7.44 -24.31
C GLY A 172 -20.00 7.63 -23.74
N ASP A 173 -20.89 6.66 -23.91
CA ASP A 173 -22.24 6.63 -23.32
C ASP A 173 -22.29 5.91 -21.95
N LEU A 174 -21.16 5.40 -21.48
CA LEU A 174 -20.99 4.64 -20.23
C LEU A 174 -21.77 3.32 -20.16
N GLY A 175 -22.33 2.85 -21.30
CA GLY A 175 -23.14 1.63 -21.36
C GLY A 175 -22.32 0.35 -21.44
N SER A 176 -21.09 0.41 -21.95
CA SER A 176 -20.17 -0.72 -22.08
C SER A 176 -18.76 -0.37 -21.59
N ALA A 177 -17.94 -1.38 -21.34
CA ALA A 177 -16.54 -1.21 -20.95
C ALA A 177 -15.64 -2.29 -21.54
N GLU A 178 -14.47 -1.88 -21.99
CA GLU A 178 -13.32 -2.75 -22.25
C GLU A 178 -12.50 -2.85 -20.96
N VAL A 179 -12.33 -4.06 -20.43
CA VAL A 179 -11.60 -4.31 -19.18
C VAL A 179 -10.35 -5.11 -19.51
N LEU A 180 -9.20 -4.43 -19.49
CA LEU A 180 -7.90 -5.07 -19.59
C LEU A 180 -7.55 -5.69 -18.24
N VAL A 181 -7.28 -6.99 -18.24
CA VAL A 181 -6.81 -7.74 -17.08
C VAL A 181 -5.41 -8.23 -17.38
N GLU A 182 -4.46 -7.87 -16.54
CA GLU A 182 -3.06 -8.29 -16.61
C GLU A 182 -2.69 -9.07 -15.36
N ALA A 183 -1.86 -10.10 -15.50
CA ALA A 183 -1.31 -10.85 -14.39
C ALA A 183 0.19 -11.11 -14.58
N TRP A 184 0.92 -11.13 -13.47
CA TRP A 184 2.34 -11.49 -13.42
C TRP A 184 2.48 -12.84 -12.72
N VAL A 185 3.28 -13.71 -13.30
CA VAL A 185 3.44 -15.11 -12.88
C VAL A 185 4.93 -15.40 -12.68
N GLU A 186 5.25 -15.98 -11.54
CA GLU A 186 6.56 -16.53 -11.20
C GLU A 186 6.50 -18.07 -11.35
N GLY A 187 7.54 -18.67 -11.90
CA GLY A 187 7.56 -20.10 -12.25
C GLY A 187 6.90 -20.42 -13.60
N PHE A 188 7.05 -21.67 -14.06
CA PHE A 188 6.55 -22.08 -15.38
C PHE A 188 5.04 -22.36 -15.35
N GLN A 189 4.29 -21.62 -16.17
CA GLN A 189 2.89 -21.87 -16.50
C GLN A 189 2.63 -21.62 -17.97
N GLN A 190 1.66 -22.32 -18.55
CA GLN A 190 1.30 -22.10 -19.94
C GLN A 190 0.28 -20.98 -20.07
N ASN A 191 -0.74 -20.97 -19.21
CA ASN A 191 -1.86 -20.06 -19.29
C ASN A 191 -2.28 -19.55 -17.92
N VAL A 192 -2.90 -18.36 -17.92
CA VAL A 192 -3.73 -17.85 -16.82
C VAL A 192 -5.18 -17.93 -17.27
N ARG A 193 -6.04 -18.51 -16.44
CA ARG A 193 -7.49 -18.46 -16.63
C ARG A 193 -8.06 -17.24 -15.92
N PHE A 194 -8.60 -16.30 -16.67
CA PHE A 194 -9.32 -15.16 -16.14
C PHE A 194 -10.83 -15.41 -16.16
N THR A 195 -11.50 -15.11 -15.06
CA THR A 195 -12.96 -15.11 -14.95
C THR A 195 -13.44 -13.72 -14.53
N LEU A 196 -14.34 -13.14 -15.32
CA LEU A 196 -14.97 -11.86 -15.05
C LEU A 196 -16.44 -11.92 -15.51
N ASP A 197 -17.37 -11.60 -14.61
CA ASP A 197 -18.81 -11.54 -14.91
C ASP A 197 -19.34 -12.82 -15.58
N GLY A 198 -18.91 -13.98 -15.07
CA GLY A 198 -19.25 -15.31 -15.60
C GLY A 198 -18.59 -15.67 -16.95
N LYS A 199 -17.86 -14.73 -17.57
CA LYS A 199 -17.08 -14.97 -18.79
C LYS A 199 -15.70 -15.50 -18.41
N ILE A 200 -15.21 -16.47 -19.17
CA ILE A 200 -13.91 -17.11 -18.95
C ILE A 200 -13.04 -16.89 -20.19
N GLN A 201 -11.79 -16.48 -19.99
CA GLN A 201 -10.77 -16.40 -21.04
C GLN A 201 -9.45 -16.97 -20.52
N ASP A 202 -8.83 -17.85 -21.31
CA ASP A 202 -7.47 -18.33 -21.05
C ASP A 202 -6.48 -17.45 -21.83
N ALA A 203 -5.47 -16.92 -21.14
CA ALA A 203 -4.42 -16.09 -21.72
C ALA A 203 -3.07 -16.78 -21.59
N ARG A 204 -2.30 -16.82 -22.67
CA ARG A 204 -0.97 -17.42 -22.66
C ARG A 204 -0.01 -16.58 -21.82
N VAL A 205 0.80 -17.24 -20.99
CA VAL A 205 1.91 -16.62 -20.27
C VAL A 205 3.09 -16.46 -21.23
N MET A 206 3.58 -15.24 -21.37
CA MET A 206 4.77 -14.86 -22.13
C MET A 206 5.68 -14.07 -21.21
N ASP A 207 6.91 -14.54 -21.00
CA ASP A 207 7.91 -13.88 -20.14
C ASP A 207 7.38 -13.49 -18.74
N GLY A 208 6.59 -14.38 -18.13
CA GLY A 208 6.01 -14.17 -16.79
C GLY A 208 4.83 -13.19 -16.76
N HIS A 209 4.27 -12.81 -17.90
CA HIS A 209 3.10 -11.93 -18.02
C HIS A 209 1.99 -12.57 -18.85
N ALA A 210 0.74 -12.35 -18.48
CA ALA A 210 -0.43 -12.72 -19.26
C ALA A 210 -1.44 -11.58 -19.22
N GLN A 211 -2.17 -11.39 -20.32
CA GLN A 211 -3.22 -10.37 -20.41
C GLN A 211 -4.41 -10.86 -21.22
N SER A 212 -5.60 -10.35 -20.87
CA SER A 212 -6.85 -10.60 -21.58
C SER A 212 -7.72 -9.36 -21.56
N MET A 213 -8.53 -9.17 -22.60
CA MET A 213 -9.48 -8.08 -22.72
C MET A 213 -10.90 -8.63 -22.62
N PHE A 214 -11.70 -8.10 -21.70
CA PHE A 214 -13.12 -8.43 -21.55
C PHE A 214 -13.99 -7.26 -22.01
N CYS A 215 -15.06 -7.55 -22.75
CA CYS A 215 -16.10 -6.57 -23.03
C CYS A 215 -17.27 -6.79 -22.06
N LEU A 216 -17.60 -5.78 -21.28
CA LEU A 216 -18.81 -5.74 -20.43
C LEU A 216 -19.88 -4.90 -21.13
N GLU A 217 -21.10 -5.42 -21.17
CA GLU A 217 -22.27 -4.74 -21.72
C GLU A 217 -23.24 -4.43 -20.57
N ASN A 218 -24.00 -3.34 -20.67
CA ASN A 218 -24.88 -2.86 -19.60
C ASN A 218 -24.12 -2.70 -18.27
N VAL A 219 -22.98 -2.00 -18.34
CA VAL A 219 -22.07 -1.84 -17.20
C VAL A 219 -22.79 -1.20 -16.00
N HIS A 220 -22.63 -1.80 -14.84
CA HIS A 220 -23.02 -1.21 -13.57
C HIS A 220 -21.87 -0.34 -13.08
N LEU A 221 -22.05 0.98 -13.16
CA LEU A 221 -21.01 1.94 -12.79
C LEU A 221 -20.73 1.93 -11.28
N TRP A 222 -19.46 2.05 -10.92
CA TRP A 222 -19.09 2.54 -9.60
C TRP A 222 -19.36 4.04 -9.58
N ASN A 223 -20.34 4.48 -8.80
CA ASN A 223 -20.91 5.82 -8.88
C ASN A 223 -20.89 6.53 -7.52
N GLY A 224 -19.75 6.44 -6.83
CA GLY A 224 -19.53 7.06 -5.53
C GLY A 224 -20.49 6.51 -4.47
N VAL A 225 -20.83 7.34 -3.48
CA VAL A 225 -21.68 6.93 -2.35
C VAL A 225 -23.10 6.52 -2.76
N ALA A 226 -23.54 6.95 -3.94
CA ALA A 226 -24.88 6.65 -4.45
C ALA A 226 -25.03 5.18 -4.87
N ASP A 227 -23.99 4.61 -5.47
CA ASP A 227 -23.99 3.24 -5.97
C ASP A 227 -22.55 2.73 -6.19
N PRO A 228 -21.85 2.29 -5.12
CA PRO A 228 -20.44 1.88 -5.18
C PRO A 228 -20.29 0.44 -5.68
N TYR A 229 -20.80 0.15 -6.89
CA TYR A 229 -20.79 -1.20 -7.44
C TYR A 229 -19.38 -1.69 -7.74
N LEU A 230 -19.06 -2.91 -7.31
CA LEU A 230 -17.77 -3.56 -7.53
C LEU A 230 -17.95 -4.85 -8.32
N TYR A 231 -17.17 -4.99 -9.39
CA TYR A 231 -16.92 -6.26 -10.05
C TYR A 231 -15.75 -6.96 -9.36
N THR A 232 -15.62 -8.26 -9.62
CA THR A 232 -14.45 -9.05 -9.21
C THR A 232 -13.91 -9.79 -10.42
N VAL A 233 -12.60 -9.65 -10.65
CA VAL A 233 -11.87 -10.55 -11.54
C VAL A 233 -11.20 -11.62 -10.71
N LYS A 234 -11.21 -12.86 -11.22
CA LYS A 234 -10.48 -13.98 -10.66
C LYS A 234 -9.46 -14.47 -11.68
N ALA A 235 -8.21 -14.65 -11.26
CA ALA A 235 -7.14 -15.20 -12.06
C ALA A 235 -6.66 -16.52 -11.44
N GLU A 236 -6.59 -17.59 -12.25
CA GLU A 236 -6.26 -18.94 -11.79
C GLU A 236 -5.14 -19.55 -12.64
N LEU A 237 -4.24 -20.28 -11.99
CA LEU A 237 -3.19 -21.09 -12.64
C LEU A 237 -3.52 -22.58 -12.54
N GLU A 238 -2.99 -23.39 -13.45
CA GLU A 238 -3.15 -24.86 -13.38
C GLU A 238 -2.48 -25.47 -12.13
N SER A 239 -1.51 -24.77 -11.53
CA SER A 239 -0.91 -25.13 -10.24
C SER A 239 -1.89 -25.04 -9.05
N GLY A 240 -3.07 -24.45 -9.30
CA GLY A 240 -4.08 -24.15 -8.30
C GLY A 240 -3.78 -22.89 -7.48
N ASP A 241 -2.81 -22.06 -7.88
CA ASP A 241 -2.72 -20.70 -7.33
C ASP A 241 -3.85 -19.82 -7.91
N CYS A 242 -4.37 -18.92 -7.08
CA CYS A 242 -5.52 -18.09 -7.39
C CYS A 242 -5.39 -16.74 -6.71
N VAL A 243 -5.65 -15.66 -7.45
CA VAL A 243 -5.79 -14.30 -6.92
C VAL A 243 -7.08 -13.67 -7.44
N GLU A 244 -7.64 -12.77 -6.64
CA GLU A 244 -8.84 -12.01 -6.97
C GLU A 244 -8.58 -10.53 -6.75
N ALA A 245 -9.19 -9.68 -7.58
CA ALA A 245 -9.19 -8.24 -7.40
C ALA A 245 -10.60 -7.68 -7.62
N ALA A 246 -11.07 -6.90 -6.65
CA ALA A 246 -12.24 -6.06 -6.84
C ALA A 246 -11.84 -4.82 -7.64
N PHE A 247 -12.74 -4.34 -8.50
CA PHE A 247 -12.56 -3.10 -9.24
C PHE A 247 -13.93 -2.47 -9.55
N GLY A 248 -13.93 -1.19 -9.91
CA GLY A 248 -15.13 -0.45 -10.28
C GLY A 248 -15.00 0.22 -11.64
N CYS A 249 -16.05 0.15 -12.45
CA CYS A 249 -16.13 0.87 -13.73
C CYS A 249 -16.58 2.31 -13.47
N ARG A 250 -15.67 3.28 -13.63
CA ARG A 250 -15.97 4.71 -13.49
C ARG A 250 -15.08 5.57 -14.38
N THR A 251 -15.60 6.72 -14.81
CA THR A 251 -14.79 7.81 -15.36
C THR A 251 -14.67 8.95 -14.35
N ILE A 252 -13.50 9.57 -14.32
CA ILE A 252 -13.22 10.75 -13.50
C ILE A 252 -12.78 11.90 -14.39
N GLY A 253 -13.05 13.13 -13.95
CA GLY A 253 -12.61 14.34 -14.63
C GLY A 253 -12.47 15.50 -13.66
N PHE A 254 -11.65 16.46 -14.03
CA PHE A 254 -11.42 17.69 -13.28
C PHE A 254 -11.65 18.86 -14.22
N ASP A 255 -12.63 19.69 -13.90
CA ASP A 255 -13.04 20.83 -14.70
C ASP A 255 -12.91 22.11 -13.85
N ALA A 256 -12.34 23.16 -14.41
CA ALA A 256 -12.04 24.39 -13.67
C ALA A 256 -13.29 25.12 -13.15
N GLU A 257 -14.45 24.91 -13.78
CA GLU A 257 -15.72 25.53 -13.38
C GLU A 257 -16.61 24.57 -12.59
N LYS A 258 -16.68 23.30 -13.00
CA LYS A 258 -17.56 22.28 -12.39
C LYS A 258 -16.91 21.56 -11.21
N GLY A 259 -15.60 21.68 -11.04
CA GLY A 259 -14.82 20.92 -10.07
C GLY A 259 -14.65 19.46 -10.49
N PHE A 260 -14.72 18.55 -9.52
CA PHE A 260 -14.64 17.11 -9.77
C PHE A 260 -15.89 16.59 -10.49
N VAL A 261 -15.68 15.74 -11.49
CA VAL A 261 -16.71 15.11 -12.31
C VAL A 261 -16.57 13.60 -12.18
N LEU A 262 -17.66 12.93 -11.80
CA LEU A 262 -17.75 11.47 -11.72
C LEU A 262 -18.81 11.00 -12.72
N ASN A 263 -18.43 10.09 -13.63
CA ASN A 263 -19.34 9.52 -14.64
C ASN A 263 -20.09 10.61 -15.43
N GLY A 264 -19.34 11.63 -15.87
CA GLY A 264 -19.86 12.77 -16.66
C GLY A 264 -20.69 13.80 -15.89
N ARG A 265 -20.90 13.63 -14.57
CA ARG A 265 -21.71 14.55 -13.75
C ARG A 265 -20.85 15.26 -12.69
N PRO A 266 -21.06 16.57 -12.45
CA PRO A 266 -20.41 17.26 -11.34
C PRO A 266 -20.69 16.54 -10.01
N TYR A 267 -19.62 16.29 -9.25
CA TYR A 267 -19.66 15.55 -8.00
C TYR A 267 -18.78 16.27 -6.98
N ARG A 268 -19.38 17.20 -6.24
CA ARG A 268 -18.65 18.03 -5.28
C ARG A 268 -18.04 17.16 -4.18
N LEU A 269 -16.72 17.24 -4.00
CA LEU A 269 -15.99 16.53 -2.95
C LEU A 269 -16.04 17.32 -1.64
N CYS A 270 -16.60 16.71 -0.59
CA CYS A 270 -16.68 17.24 0.77
C CYS A 270 -16.38 16.11 1.76
N GLY A 271 -15.36 16.29 2.60
CA GLY A 271 -14.89 15.24 3.48
C GLY A 271 -13.76 15.70 4.38
N ALA A 272 -12.90 14.77 4.78
CA ALA A 272 -11.82 15.02 5.74
C ALA A 272 -10.52 14.30 5.35
N ALA A 273 -9.41 14.70 5.97
CA ALA A 273 -8.22 13.86 6.03
C ALA A 273 -8.34 12.88 7.20
N ARG A 274 -7.64 11.75 7.14
CA ARG A 274 -7.62 10.74 8.21
C ARG A 274 -6.21 10.18 8.38
N HIS A 275 -5.65 10.28 9.58
CA HIS A 275 -4.45 9.54 9.98
C HIS A 275 -4.79 8.11 10.42
N GLN A 276 -3.80 7.20 10.45
CA GLN A 276 -4.01 5.80 10.78
C GLN A 276 -3.71 5.42 12.24
N ASP A 277 -3.87 6.35 13.18
CA ASP A 277 -3.64 6.11 14.59
C ASP A 277 -4.88 6.31 15.45
N ARG A 278 -4.79 5.83 16.69
CA ARG A 278 -5.83 5.96 17.70
C ARG A 278 -5.23 6.05 19.10
N GLN A 279 -5.90 6.79 19.96
CA GLN A 279 -5.50 6.96 21.34
C GLN A 279 -5.31 5.61 22.04
N GLY A 280 -4.15 5.42 22.69
CA GLY A 280 -3.81 4.26 23.51
C GLY A 280 -3.18 3.08 22.74
N ILE A 281 -3.30 3.04 21.42
CA ILE A 281 -2.75 1.95 20.58
C ILE A 281 -1.80 2.43 19.48
N GLY A 282 -1.59 3.75 19.36
CA GLY A 282 -0.80 4.31 18.27
C GLY A 282 -1.39 3.94 16.91
N ASN A 283 -0.53 3.52 15.97
CA ASN A 283 -0.95 3.05 14.64
C ASN A 283 -1.25 1.55 14.56
N ALA A 284 -1.22 0.80 15.67
CA ALA A 284 -1.50 -0.63 15.69
C ALA A 284 -3.01 -0.92 15.64
N LEU A 285 -3.67 -0.44 14.58
CA LEU A 285 -5.12 -0.55 14.41
C LEU A 285 -5.54 -1.94 13.95
N THR A 286 -6.70 -2.38 14.41
CA THR A 286 -7.37 -3.57 13.88
C THR A 286 -8.45 -3.18 12.87
N LYS A 287 -9.10 -4.18 12.27
CA LYS A 287 -10.29 -3.97 11.44
C LYS A 287 -11.42 -3.28 12.20
N GLN A 288 -11.50 -3.43 13.52
CA GLN A 288 -12.51 -2.75 14.33
C GLN A 288 -12.35 -1.23 14.22
N GLU A 289 -11.15 -0.70 14.49
CA GLU A 289 -10.89 0.74 14.43
C GLU A 289 -11.07 1.30 13.01
N HIS A 290 -10.66 0.55 11.99
CA HIS A 290 -10.91 0.95 10.59
C HIS A 290 -12.41 1.05 10.26
N ASN A 291 -13.23 0.10 10.75
CA ASN A 291 -14.68 0.14 10.56
C ASN A 291 -15.33 1.31 11.31
N GLU A 292 -14.88 1.61 12.52
CA GLU A 292 -15.37 2.73 13.32
C GLU A 292 -15.04 4.07 12.65
N ASP A 293 -13.80 4.28 12.19
CA ASP A 293 -13.41 5.48 11.46
C ASP A 293 -14.26 5.69 10.19
N MET A 294 -14.50 4.60 9.44
CA MET A 294 -15.33 4.64 8.25
C MET A 294 -16.80 4.94 8.59
N ALA A 295 -17.33 4.38 9.68
CA ALA A 295 -18.69 4.67 10.13
C ALA A 295 -18.86 6.17 10.45
N LEU A 296 -17.88 6.78 11.12
CA LEU A 296 -17.88 8.22 11.44
C LEU A 296 -17.81 9.10 10.17
N LEU A 297 -16.94 8.74 9.20
CA LEU A 297 -16.88 9.45 7.91
C LEU A 297 -18.23 9.41 7.18
N ARG A 298 -18.89 8.24 7.18
CA ARG A 298 -20.20 8.08 6.54
C ARG A 298 -21.30 8.81 7.28
N GLU A 299 -21.31 8.79 8.60
CA GLU A 299 -22.25 9.54 9.44
C GLU A 299 -22.16 11.05 9.20
N MET A 300 -20.93 11.57 9.05
CA MET A 300 -20.68 12.97 8.70
C MET A 300 -21.16 13.34 7.27
N GLY A 301 -21.49 12.35 6.44
CA GLY A 301 -21.86 12.54 5.04
C GLY A 301 -20.65 12.82 4.14
N ALA A 302 -19.45 12.41 4.54
CA ALA A 302 -18.25 12.54 3.71
C ALA A 302 -18.37 11.68 2.45
N ASN A 303 -18.00 12.25 1.31
CA ASN A 303 -17.89 11.53 0.04
C ASN A 303 -16.46 11.50 -0.51
N THR A 304 -15.51 12.09 0.21
CA THR A 304 -14.08 12.04 -0.08
C THR A 304 -13.28 11.86 1.21
N VAL A 305 -12.10 11.25 1.10
CA VAL A 305 -11.12 11.17 2.18
C VAL A 305 -9.71 11.36 1.63
N ARG A 306 -8.94 12.25 2.27
CA ARG A 306 -7.50 12.32 2.04
C ARG A 306 -6.79 11.40 3.02
N LEU A 307 -6.16 10.36 2.50
CA LEU A 307 -5.42 9.37 3.26
C LEU A 307 -3.97 9.84 3.42
N ALA A 308 -3.83 10.80 4.32
CA ALA A 308 -2.60 11.51 4.64
C ALA A 308 -1.82 10.81 5.78
N HIS A 309 -0.49 10.80 5.79
CA HIS A 309 0.45 11.34 4.80
C HIS A 309 1.28 10.21 4.20
N TYR A 310 0.64 9.06 3.94
CA TYR A 310 1.32 7.82 3.60
C TYR A 310 0.31 6.77 3.14
N GLN A 311 0.79 5.65 2.63
CA GLN A 311 -0.06 4.52 2.28
C GLN A 311 -0.81 3.96 3.51
N HIS A 312 -2.14 3.86 3.42
CA HIS A 312 -2.99 3.29 4.47
C HIS A 312 -3.14 1.76 4.33
N ASP A 313 -3.80 1.14 5.29
CA ASP A 313 -4.08 -0.30 5.25
C ASP A 313 -5.01 -0.65 4.08
N GLN A 314 -4.75 -1.78 3.41
CA GLN A 314 -5.58 -2.29 2.30
C GLN A 314 -7.06 -2.38 2.68
N TYR A 315 -7.34 -2.81 3.93
CA TYR A 315 -8.71 -2.91 4.42
C TYR A 315 -9.42 -1.55 4.46
N PHE A 316 -8.70 -0.45 4.68
CA PHE A 316 -9.30 0.89 4.64
C PHE A 316 -9.61 1.33 3.20
N TYR A 317 -8.73 1.03 2.24
CA TYR A 317 -9.04 1.24 0.82
C TYR A 317 -10.22 0.38 0.36
N ASP A 318 -10.32 -0.89 0.79
CA ASP A 318 -11.47 -1.76 0.55
C ASP A 318 -12.78 -1.18 1.12
N LEU A 319 -12.71 -0.50 2.28
CA LEU A 319 -13.86 0.21 2.85
C LEU A 319 -14.24 1.42 1.99
N CYS A 320 -13.27 2.21 1.54
CA CYS A 320 -13.51 3.34 0.64
C CYS A 320 -14.19 2.90 -0.67
N ASP A 321 -13.71 1.81 -1.27
CA ASP A 321 -14.31 1.22 -2.47
C ASP A 321 -15.76 0.80 -2.23
N ARG A 322 -16.00 0.03 -1.16
CA ARG A 322 -17.34 -0.51 -0.83
C ARG A 322 -18.34 0.56 -0.44
N TYR A 323 -17.89 1.68 0.11
CA TYR A 323 -18.77 2.77 0.55
C TYR A 323 -18.80 3.97 -0.39
N GLY A 324 -18.06 3.94 -1.49
CA GLY A 324 -18.15 4.96 -2.52
C GLY A 324 -17.41 6.26 -2.20
N LEU A 325 -16.42 6.21 -1.30
CA LEU A 325 -15.59 7.38 -0.98
C LEU A 325 -14.58 7.60 -2.10
N ILE A 326 -14.38 8.86 -2.47
CA ILE A 326 -13.30 9.29 -3.37
C ILE A 326 -12.03 9.48 -2.54
N VAL A 327 -10.91 8.91 -2.99
CA VAL A 327 -9.67 8.84 -2.22
C VAL A 327 -8.56 9.61 -2.92
N TRP A 328 -7.91 10.48 -2.16
CA TRP A 328 -6.55 10.95 -2.42
C TRP A 328 -5.60 10.11 -1.57
N ALA A 329 -4.71 9.34 -2.23
CA ALA A 329 -3.65 8.58 -1.59
C ALA A 329 -2.27 9.21 -1.90
N GLU A 330 -1.33 9.20 -0.95
CA GLU A 330 -0.04 9.87 -1.10
C GLU A 330 1.12 9.14 -0.41
N ILE A 331 2.34 9.50 -0.77
CA ILE A 331 3.58 9.07 -0.11
C ILE A 331 4.01 10.07 0.98
N PRO A 332 4.85 9.68 1.95
CA PRO A 332 5.31 10.56 3.03
C PRO A 332 6.40 11.55 2.61
N TYR A 333 6.41 12.02 1.36
CA TYR A 333 7.31 13.07 0.93
C TYR A 333 6.82 14.42 1.45
N ILE A 334 7.26 14.80 2.65
CA ILE A 334 6.61 15.82 3.47
C ILE A 334 7.59 16.81 4.11
N THR A 335 7.17 18.09 4.23
CA THR A 335 7.79 19.20 4.99
C THR A 335 9.18 19.67 4.54
N GLU A 336 10.14 18.76 4.37
CA GLU A 336 11.54 19.06 4.06
C GLU A 336 12.06 18.12 2.97
N HIS A 337 12.56 18.70 1.89
CA HIS A 337 13.25 17.95 0.86
C HIS A 337 14.66 17.51 1.31
N MET A 338 14.86 16.20 1.33
CA MET A 338 16.13 15.48 1.55
C MET A 338 16.65 14.92 0.22
N PRO A 339 17.75 15.47 -0.34
CA PRO A 339 18.34 14.98 -1.60
C PRO A 339 18.72 13.49 -1.55
N GLU A 340 19.17 12.99 -0.40
CA GLU A 340 19.61 11.61 -0.21
C GLU A 340 18.46 10.58 -0.21
N ALA A 341 17.20 11.04 -0.15
CA ALA A 341 16.02 10.18 -0.05
C ALA A 341 15.20 10.10 -1.36
N ARG A 342 15.75 10.56 -2.50
CA ARG A 342 15.09 10.47 -3.82
C ARG A 342 14.65 9.05 -4.14
N GLU A 343 15.55 8.07 -4.04
CA GLU A 343 15.22 6.66 -4.31
C GLU A 343 14.08 6.15 -3.43
N ASN A 344 14.05 6.56 -2.16
CA ASN A 344 12.96 6.21 -1.25
C ASN A 344 11.61 6.80 -1.67
N THR A 345 11.58 8.04 -2.20
CA THR A 345 10.32 8.61 -2.74
C THR A 345 9.81 7.83 -3.95
N LEU A 346 10.70 7.45 -4.87
CA LEU A 346 10.35 6.69 -6.07
C LEU A 346 9.90 5.26 -5.70
N SER A 347 10.59 4.61 -4.75
CA SER A 347 10.23 3.29 -4.25
C SER A 347 8.85 3.31 -3.58
N GLN A 348 8.61 4.23 -2.64
CA GLN A 348 7.32 4.31 -1.96
C GLN A 348 6.18 4.67 -2.91
N MET A 349 6.42 5.49 -3.95
CA MET A 349 5.41 5.79 -4.97
C MET A 349 5.10 4.56 -5.83
N THR A 350 6.14 3.82 -6.23
CA THR A 350 5.98 2.57 -6.98
C THR A 350 5.15 1.57 -6.18
N GLU A 351 5.47 1.36 -4.90
CA GLU A 351 4.72 0.49 -4.00
C GLU A 351 3.28 0.97 -3.81
N LEU A 352 3.06 2.26 -3.58
CA LEU A 352 1.74 2.84 -3.44
C LEU A 352 0.88 2.55 -4.69
N ILE A 353 1.37 2.84 -5.89
CA ILE A 353 0.59 2.64 -7.11
C ILE A 353 0.38 1.15 -7.38
N VAL A 354 1.45 0.33 -7.33
CA VAL A 354 1.36 -1.11 -7.64
C VAL A 354 0.42 -1.85 -6.70
N GLN A 355 0.44 -1.51 -5.40
CA GLN A 355 -0.39 -2.18 -4.40
C GLN A 355 -1.86 -1.71 -4.45
N ASN A 356 -2.11 -0.48 -4.92
CA ASN A 356 -3.43 0.15 -4.82
C ASN A 356 -4.09 0.45 -6.18
N TYR A 357 -3.49 0.05 -7.29
CA TYR A 357 -3.97 0.35 -8.65
C TYR A 357 -5.45 -0.01 -8.86
N ASN A 358 -5.87 -1.14 -8.31
CA ASN A 358 -7.20 -1.71 -8.57
C ASN A 358 -8.32 -1.01 -7.79
N HIS A 359 -8.02 -0.21 -6.77
CA HIS A 359 -9.02 0.48 -5.96
C HIS A 359 -9.74 1.56 -6.77
N PRO A 360 -11.03 1.41 -7.12
CA PRO A 360 -11.78 2.43 -7.86
C PRO A 360 -11.95 3.73 -7.09
N SER A 361 -11.91 3.68 -5.76
CA SER A 361 -12.02 4.85 -4.89
C SER A 361 -10.88 5.84 -5.10
N ILE A 362 -9.66 5.38 -5.40
CA ILE A 362 -8.52 6.26 -5.60
C ILE A 362 -8.68 7.00 -6.92
N VAL A 363 -8.57 8.32 -6.89
CA VAL A 363 -8.71 9.18 -8.08
C VAL A 363 -7.48 10.05 -8.35
N CYS A 364 -6.55 10.14 -7.41
CA CYS A 364 -5.30 10.88 -7.61
C CYS A 364 -4.18 10.35 -6.72
N TRP A 365 -2.94 10.55 -7.19
CA TRP A 365 -1.71 10.21 -6.48
C TRP A 365 -1.00 11.46 -5.98
N GLY A 366 -0.89 11.60 -4.67
CA GLY A 366 -0.23 12.73 -4.01
C GLY A 366 1.28 12.61 -4.04
N LEU A 367 1.95 13.54 -4.71
CA LEU A 367 3.41 13.53 -4.86
C LEU A 367 4.12 13.98 -3.58
N SER A 368 3.60 15.01 -2.92
CA SER A 368 4.18 15.58 -1.70
C SER A 368 3.18 16.41 -0.90
N ASN A 369 3.53 16.67 0.37
CA ASN A 369 2.80 17.55 1.27
C ASN A 369 3.72 18.62 1.87
N GLU A 370 3.35 19.89 1.69
CA GLU A 370 4.03 21.05 2.28
C GLU A 370 5.56 21.01 2.16
N ILE A 371 6.07 20.48 1.04
CA ILE A 371 7.48 20.11 0.93
C ILE A 371 8.45 21.31 1.00
N THR A 372 7.90 22.51 0.84
CA THR A 372 8.57 23.80 0.94
C THR A 372 8.42 24.46 2.32
N ALA A 373 7.85 23.78 3.32
CA ALA A 373 7.65 24.36 4.65
C ALA A 373 8.97 24.56 5.41
N ALA A 374 9.94 23.67 5.23
CA ALA A 374 11.27 23.78 5.86
C ALA A 374 12.29 24.58 5.02
N GLY A 375 11.96 24.96 3.78
CA GLY A 375 12.85 25.67 2.87
C GLY A 375 12.16 25.97 1.54
N GLY A 376 12.70 26.90 0.74
CA GLY A 376 12.12 27.24 -0.55
C GLY A 376 12.24 26.14 -1.61
N VAL A 377 11.76 26.43 -2.82
CA VAL A 377 11.91 25.55 -3.98
C VAL A 377 13.39 25.45 -4.39
N SER A 378 13.91 24.24 -4.50
CA SER A 378 15.26 23.96 -5.02
C SER A 378 15.21 23.19 -6.33
N GLU A 379 16.31 23.20 -7.10
CA GLU A 379 16.38 22.44 -8.36
C GLU A 379 16.28 20.93 -8.13
N ASP A 380 16.95 20.41 -7.10
CA ASP A 380 16.91 18.98 -6.76
C ASP A 380 15.49 18.52 -6.34
N MET A 381 14.76 19.39 -5.65
CA MET A 381 13.36 19.17 -5.31
C MET A 381 12.49 19.15 -6.57
N ARG A 382 12.66 20.10 -7.50
CA ARG A 382 11.93 20.14 -8.77
C ARG A 382 12.18 18.88 -9.59
N GLU A 383 13.44 18.47 -9.69
CA GLU A 383 13.86 17.24 -10.35
C GLU A 383 13.14 16.02 -9.75
N ASN A 384 13.11 15.91 -8.42
CA ASN A 384 12.42 14.80 -7.75
C ASN A 384 10.92 14.77 -8.06
N HIS A 385 10.25 15.93 -8.09
CA HIS A 385 8.82 16.00 -8.44
C HIS A 385 8.56 15.66 -9.90
N ARG A 386 9.46 16.03 -10.80
CA ARG A 386 9.37 15.66 -12.21
C ARG A 386 9.45 14.15 -12.39
N LEU A 387 10.43 13.51 -11.74
CA LEU A 387 10.60 12.05 -11.76
C LEU A 387 9.40 11.32 -11.15
N LEU A 388 8.87 11.82 -10.02
CA LEU A 388 7.66 11.26 -9.40
C LEU A 388 6.43 11.40 -10.31
N ASN A 389 6.25 12.55 -10.94
CA ASN A 389 5.12 12.78 -11.84
C ASN A 389 5.20 11.86 -13.07
N GLU A 390 6.36 11.79 -13.72
CA GLU A 390 6.64 10.87 -14.83
C GLU A 390 6.40 9.41 -14.42
N LEU A 391 6.88 9.00 -13.24
CA LEU A 391 6.68 7.66 -12.70
C LEU A 391 5.18 7.35 -12.48
N CYS A 392 4.42 8.28 -11.92
CA CYS A 392 2.98 8.11 -11.71
C CYS A 392 2.26 7.88 -13.04
N HIS A 393 2.52 8.71 -14.05
CA HIS A 393 1.89 8.57 -15.36
C HIS A 393 2.37 7.33 -16.13
N GLN A 394 3.60 6.87 -15.90
CA GLN A 394 4.11 5.63 -16.46
C GLN A 394 3.44 4.39 -15.85
N LEU A 395 3.27 4.37 -14.52
CA LEU A 395 2.65 3.24 -13.81
C LEU A 395 1.12 3.24 -13.91
N ASP A 396 0.51 4.43 -13.94
CA ASP A 396 -0.92 4.64 -13.97
C ASP A 396 -1.32 5.88 -14.79
N GLY A 397 -1.50 5.70 -16.09
CA GLY A 397 -2.04 6.73 -16.98
C GLY A 397 -3.55 7.02 -16.81
N THR A 398 -4.22 6.38 -15.85
CA THR A 398 -5.68 6.53 -15.65
C THR A 398 -6.04 7.51 -14.53
N ARG A 399 -5.05 7.94 -13.73
CA ARG A 399 -5.26 8.84 -12.58
C ARG A 399 -4.29 10.02 -12.63
N PRO A 400 -4.77 11.25 -12.36
CA PRO A 400 -3.92 12.41 -12.26
C PRO A 400 -3.05 12.42 -10.99
N THR A 401 -1.98 13.21 -11.02
CA THR A 401 -1.16 13.54 -9.86
C THR A 401 -1.69 14.78 -9.14
N VAL A 402 -1.41 14.89 -7.84
CA VAL A 402 -1.79 16.04 -7.02
C VAL A 402 -0.68 16.39 -6.02
N MET A 403 -0.64 17.65 -5.57
CA MET A 403 0.20 18.10 -4.46
C MET A 403 -0.62 18.90 -3.44
N ALA A 404 -0.24 18.79 -2.16
CA ALA A 404 -0.68 19.69 -1.10
C ALA A 404 0.44 20.71 -0.85
N HIS A 405 0.24 21.96 -1.27
CA HIS A 405 1.21 23.03 -1.11
C HIS A 405 1.16 23.66 0.27
N ALA A 406 2.32 24.07 0.80
CA ALA A 406 2.34 24.87 2.02
C ALA A 406 1.67 26.23 1.76
N PHE A 407 0.87 26.72 2.71
CA PHE A 407 0.14 27.99 2.57
C PHE A 407 1.03 29.21 2.26
N MET A 408 2.32 29.15 2.58
CA MET A 408 3.29 30.22 2.34
C MET A 408 3.83 30.25 0.90
N LEU A 409 3.63 29.19 0.11
CA LEU A 409 4.14 29.13 -1.26
C LEU A 409 3.28 29.98 -2.20
N ASP A 410 3.90 30.88 -2.95
CA ASP A 410 3.20 31.71 -3.96
C ASP A 410 2.45 30.82 -4.95
N MET A 411 1.15 31.09 -5.15
CA MET A 411 0.28 30.38 -6.10
C MET A 411 0.74 30.48 -7.56
N ASN A 412 1.62 31.45 -7.86
CA ASN A 412 2.21 31.65 -9.18
C ASN A 412 3.63 31.04 -9.29
N ASP A 413 4.17 30.43 -8.23
CA ASP A 413 5.46 29.74 -8.33
C ASP A 413 5.35 28.61 -9.37
N PRO A 414 6.28 28.50 -10.34
CA PRO A 414 6.25 27.43 -11.34
C PRO A 414 6.18 26.02 -10.75
N PHE A 415 6.69 25.82 -9.54
CA PHE A 415 6.61 24.55 -8.82
C PHE A 415 5.17 24.09 -8.58
N VAL A 416 4.24 25.02 -8.38
CA VAL A 416 2.80 24.73 -8.18
C VAL A 416 2.19 24.04 -9.40
N MET A 417 2.80 24.17 -10.58
CA MET A 417 2.27 23.65 -11.85
C MET A 417 2.78 22.25 -12.23
N PHE A 418 3.54 21.57 -11.36
CA PHE A 418 4.14 20.27 -11.70
C PHE A 418 3.15 19.10 -11.71
N ALA A 419 2.11 19.16 -10.89
CA ALA A 419 1.08 18.11 -10.81
C ALA A 419 -0.15 18.50 -11.63
N ASP A 420 -0.94 17.50 -12.04
CA ASP A 420 -2.16 17.73 -12.84
C ASP A 420 -3.21 18.53 -12.07
N ILE A 421 -3.29 18.30 -10.74
CA ILE A 421 -4.22 18.96 -9.83
C ILE A 421 -3.44 19.59 -8.68
N ARG A 422 -3.99 20.67 -8.11
CA ARG A 422 -3.36 21.47 -7.07
C ARG A 422 -4.29 21.65 -5.88
N SER A 423 -3.77 21.51 -4.67
CA SER A 423 -4.44 21.90 -3.44
C SER A 423 -3.49 22.69 -2.56
N TYR A 424 -4.06 23.58 -1.75
CA TYR A 424 -3.39 24.31 -0.68
C TYR A 424 -3.98 23.88 0.67
#